data_AF-A0AAF0Q5E6-F1
#
_entry.id   AF-A0AAF0Q5E6-F1
#
_cell.length_a   1.000
_cell.length_b   1.000
_cell.length_c   1.000
_cell.angle_alpha   90.00
_cell.angle_beta   90.00
_cell.angle_gamma   90.00
#
_symmetry.space_group_name_H-M   'P 1'
#
loop_
_entity.id
_entity.type
_entity.pdbx_description
1 polymer ?
#
loop_
_entity_poly.entity_id
_entity_poly.type
_entity_poly.pdbx_seq_one_letter_code
_entity_poly.pdbx_strand_id
1 'polypeptide(L)'
;MLWQDDTTFEKQSALFALAVADVVLINMWCHDIGREQAANKPLLKTVFQVMMRLFSPRKTTLLFVIRDKTKTPLEYLEPILREDIQKIWDAVRKPQAHKDTQLCEFFNVEVTALPSYEEKEEQFKDQVAQLRQLFFHSISPGGLAGDRRGVVPASGFSYSVQQIWKVIKENKDLDLPAHKVMVATVRCEEIANEKFSSLMINEDWLALEHAVQEDAVRNFGRRLSSILDNFLSEYDAESVFFEENVRSSKRQQFISKALQVRPI
;
A
#
# COMPACT_ATOMS: atom_id res chain seq x y z
N MET A 1 25.54 -9.69 21.41
CA MET A 1 24.34 -10.19 20.70
C MET A 1 23.25 -9.12 20.60
N LEU A 2 22.92 -8.37 21.67
CA LEU A 2 21.88 -7.32 21.66
C LEU A 2 22.04 -6.24 20.56
N TRP A 3 23.26 -5.73 20.32
CA TRP A 3 23.51 -4.68 19.32
C TRP A 3 23.26 -5.09 17.84
N GLN A 4 23.37 -6.38 17.52
CA GLN A 4 23.09 -6.88 16.17
C GLN A 4 21.58 -7.00 15.92
N ASP A 5 20.80 -7.28 16.96
CA ASP A 5 19.34 -7.36 16.89
C ASP A 5 18.71 -5.97 16.72
N ASP A 6 19.20 -4.95 17.44
CA ASP A 6 18.64 -3.58 17.36
C ASP A 6 18.74 -3.01 15.93
N THR A 7 19.92 -3.13 15.30
CA THR A 7 20.11 -2.67 13.91
C THR A 7 19.33 -3.50 12.89
N THR A 8 18.98 -4.74 13.21
CA THR A 8 18.15 -5.60 12.35
C THR A 8 16.69 -5.19 12.46
N PHE A 9 16.19 -4.97 13.67
CA PHE A 9 14.83 -4.50 13.91
C PHE A 9 14.57 -3.13 13.29
N GLU A 10 15.50 -2.18 13.42
CA GLU A 10 15.41 -0.85 12.79
C GLU A 10 15.29 -0.96 11.26
N LYS A 11 16.11 -1.80 10.62
CA LYS A 11 16.04 -2.03 9.17
C LYS A 11 14.72 -2.64 8.75
N GLN A 12 14.24 -3.65 9.48
CA GLN A 12 13.00 -4.35 9.17
C GLN A 12 11.78 -3.46 9.36
N SER A 13 11.72 -2.71 10.46
CA SER A 13 10.64 -1.77 10.75
C SER A 13 10.61 -0.60 9.76
N ALA A 14 11.77 -0.05 9.39
CA ALA A 14 11.86 0.98 8.35
C ALA A 14 11.41 0.46 6.98
N LEU A 15 11.87 -0.73 6.58
CA LEU A 15 11.46 -1.35 5.32
C LEU A 15 9.94 -1.62 5.29
N PHE A 16 9.39 -2.11 6.40
CA PHE A 16 7.97 -2.36 6.54
C PHE A 16 7.15 -1.07 6.44
N ALA A 17 7.58 0.00 7.13
CA ALA A 17 6.93 1.30 7.05
C ALA A 17 6.92 1.84 5.61
N LEU A 18 8.04 1.74 4.88
CA LEU A 18 8.13 2.15 3.48
C LEU A 18 7.28 1.31 2.53
N ALA A 19 7.22 0.01 2.75
CA ALA A 19 6.43 -0.89 1.90
C ALA A 19 4.92 -0.62 2.02
N VAL A 20 4.46 -0.21 3.20
CA VAL A 20 3.03 -0.07 3.51
C VAL A 20 2.55 1.38 3.36
N ALA A 21 3.33 2.37 3.79
CA ALA A 21 2.88 3.75 3.88
C ALA A 21 2.96 4.52 2.55
N ASP A 22 1.93 5.34 2.29
CA ASP A 22 1.96 6.37 1.23
C ASP A 22 2.78 7.61 1.63
N VAL A 23 2.75 7.94 2.93
CA VAL A 23 3.40 9.09 3.53
C VAL A 23 4.11 8.65 4.81
N VAL A 24 5.41 8.93 4.92
CA VAL A 24 6.22 8.70 6.12
C VAL A 24 6.53 10.04 6.75
N LEU A 25 6.03 10.25 7.98
CA LEU A 25 6.34 11.44 8.75
C LEU A 25 7.67 11.26 9.49
N ILE A 26 8.58 12.22 9.30
CA ILE A 26 9.89 12.25 9.95
C ILE A 26 9.91 13.47 10.87
N ASN A 27 9.69 13.24 12.16
CA ASN A 27 9.82 14.29 13.17
C ASN A 27 11.30 14.56 13.45
N MET A 28 11.69 15.84 13.47
CA MET A 28 13.04 16.27 13.82
C MET A 28 13.04 17.63 14.51
N TRP A 29 13.99 17.89 15.39
CA TRP A 29 14.08 19.19 16.04
C TRP A 29 14.76 20.21 15.15
N CYS A 30 14.32 21.47 15.23
CA CYS A 30 14.91 22.56 14.43
C CYS A 30 16.42 22.72 14.66
N HIS A 31 16.92 22.44 15.86
CA HIS A 31 18.33 22.58 16.20
C HIS A 31 19.22 21.42 15.69
N ASP A 32 18.61 20.33 15.20
CA ASP A 32 19.33 19.20 14.61
C ASP A 32 19.64 19.42 13.13
N ILE A 33 18.95 20.38 12.48
CA ILE A 33 19.18 20.72 11.08
C ILE A 33 20.60 21.25 10.90
N GLY A 34 21.33 20.69 9.93
CA GLY A 34 22.72 21.05 9.64
C GLY A 34 23.76 20.41 10.58
N ARG A 35 23.35 19.60 11.56
CA ARG A 35 24.28 18.82 12.40
C ARG A 35 24.47 17.41 11.85
N GLU A 36 25.71 16.99 11.66
CA GLU A 36 26.01 15.65 11.11
C GLU A 36 25.54 14.48 11.99
N GLN A 37 25.58 14.63 13.32
CA GLN A 37 25.31 13.56 14.28
C GLN A 37 23.93 13.66 14.97
N ALA A 38 23.26 14.80 14.87
CA ALA A 38 21.99 15.04 15.57
C ALA A 38 20.76 14.93 14.66
N ALA A 39 20.93 15.11 13.35
CA ALA A 39 19.87 14.84 12.39
C ALA A 39 19.64 13.32 12.27
N ASN A 40 18.41 12.93 11.91
CA ASN A 40 17.98 11.55 11.60
C ASN A 40 18.76 10.88 10.43
N LYS A 41 20.01 11.29 10.14
CA LYS A 41 20.85 10.80 9.04
C LYS A 41 21.10 9.28 9.09
N PRO A 42 21.40 8.65 10.25
CA PRO A 42 21.55 7.20 10.31
C PRO A 42 20.26 6.46 9.90
N LEU A 43 19.10 6.94 10.38
CA LEU A 43 17.80 6.39 10.02
C LEU A 43 17.51 6.57 8.53
N LEU A 44 17.73 7.77 7.98
CA LEU A 44 17.54 8.05 6.55
C LEU A 44 18.45 7.19 5.67
N LYS A 45 19.71 6.99 6.08
CA LYS A 45 20.63 6.10 5.39
C LYS A 45 20.09 4.66 5.39
N THR A 46 19.58 4.19 6.51
CA THR A 46 18.92 2.88 6.60
C THR A 46 17.71 2.80 5.69
N VAL A 47 16.81 3.80 5.74
CA VAL A 47 15.62 3.93 4.88
C VAL A 47 15.99 3.83 3.40
N PHE A 48 16.97 4.61 2.94
CA PHE A 48 17.41 4.59 1.55
C PHE A 48 18.10 3.29 1.15
N GLN A 49 18.85 2.67 2.06
CA GLN A 49 19.46 1.35 1.82
C GLN A 49 18.41 0.26 1.66
N VAL A 50 17.41 0.21 2.55
CA VAL A 50 16.39 -0.84 2.51
C VAL A 50 15.37 -0.61 1.40
N MET A 51 15.10 0.65 1.00
CA MET A 51 14.25 0.96 -0.15
C MET A 51 14.73 0.28 -1.43
N MET A 52 16.05 0.17 -1.64
CA MET A 52 16.62 -0.52 -2.80
C MET A 52 16.28 -2.02 -2.85
N ARG A 53 15.72 -2.58 -1.79
CA ARG A 53 15.23 -3.96 -1.72
C ARG A 53 13.75 -4.10 -2.09
N LEU A 54 13.06 -2.99 -2.34
CA LEU A 54 11.70 -2.96 -2.85
C LEU A 54 11.76 -2.95 -4.38
N PHE A 55 11.30 -4.03 -5.02
CA PHE A 55 11.13 -4.02 -6.47
C PHE A 55 9.89 -3.20 -6.82
N SER A 56 10.07 -2.21 -7.70
CA SER A 56 9.11 -1.21 -8.21
C SER A 56 9.16 0.16 -7.50
N PRO A 57 9.29 1.26 -8.25
CA PRO A 57 9.23 2.62 -7.72
C PRO A 57 7.78 2.96 -7.34
N ARG A 58 7.38 2.64 -6.10
CA ARG A 58 6.27 3.36 -5.47
C ARG A 58 6.85 4.65 -4.92
N LYS A 59 6.36 5.78 -5.42
CA LYS A 59 6.85 7.09 -4.99
C LYS A 59 6.26 7.42 -3.62
N THR A 60 7.02 7.22 -2.55
CA THR A 60 6.57 7.49 -1.17
C THR A 60 6.87 8.94 -0.80
N THR A 61 5.97 9.60 -0.09
CA THR A 61 6.22 10.96 0.39
C THR A 61 6.91 10.92 1.75
N LEU A 62 8.09 11.53 1.85
CA LEU A 62 8.76 11.82 3.10
C LEU A 62 8.36 13.23 3.56
N LEU A 63 7.54 13.29 4.60
CA LEU A 63 7.09 14.55 5.20
C LEU A 63 7.92 14.84 6.43
N PHE A 64 8.87 15.76 6.30
CA PHE A 64 9.69 16.24 7.40
C PHE A 64 8.91 17.25 8.23
N VAL A 65 8.71 16.94 9.50
CA VAL A 65 8.05 17.82 10.46
C VAL A 65 9.10 18.37 11.40
N ILE A 66 9.51 19.62 11.14
CA ILE A 66 10.47 20.34 11.96
C ILE A 66 9.74 20.82 13.22
N ARG A 67 10.21 20.36 14.38
CA ARG A 67 9.68 20.69 15.70
C ARG A 67 10.43 21.86 16.31
N ASP A 68 9.72 22.62 17.13
CA ASP A 68 10.24 23.76 17.89
C ASP A 68 10.95 24.77 17.00
N LYS A 69 10.21 25.20 15.97
CA LYS A 69 10.67 26.22 15.03
C LYS A 69 11.14 27.47 15.78
N THR A 70 12.40 27.84 15.53
CA THR A 70 13.03 29.05 16.07
C THR A 70 12.64 30.29 15.25
N LYS A 71 13.31 31.43 15.49
CA LYS A 71 13.12 32.66 14.68
C LYS A 71 13.55 32.49 13.22
N THR A 72 14.33 31.45 12.91
CA THR A 72 14.81 31.17 11.54
C THR A 72 13.63 30.80 10.63
N PRO A 73 13.41 31.54 9.52
CA PRO A 73 12.37 31.22 8.55
C PRO A 73 12.56 29.84 7.90
N LEU A 74 11.45 29.20 7.54
CA LEU A 74 11.47 27.87 6.90
C LEU A 74 12.18 27.91 5.54
N GLU A 75 12.08 29.02 4.81
CA GLU A 75 12.74 29.27 3.53
C GLU A 75 14.27 29.10 3.57
N TYR A 76 14.88 29.28 4.75
CA TYR A 76 16.32 29.03 4.94
C TYR A 76 16.61 27.61 5.43
N LEU A 77 15.73 27.01 6.24
CA LEU A 77 15.92 25.67 6.81
C LEU A 77 15.67 24.57 5.78
N GLU A 78 14.66 24.75 4.94
CA GLU A 78 14.24 23.75 3.95
C GLU A 78 15.33 23.44 2.92
N PRO A 79 16.02 24.43 2.29
CA PRO A 79 17.11 24.13 1.35
C PRO A 79 18.26 23.34 2.00
N ILE A 80 18.62 23.69 3.25
CA ILE A 80 19.68 23.00 4.01
C ILE A 80 19.28 21.55 4.25
N LEU A 81 18.04 21.30 4.68
CA LEU A 81 17.53 19.96 4.92
C LEU A 81 17.48 19.13 3.62
N ARG A 82 17.02 19.73 2.52
CA ARG A 82 16.98 19.06 1.20
C ARG A 82 18.38 18.70 0.70
N GLU A 83 19.35 19.59 0.86
CA GLU A 83 20.75 19.32 0.50
C GLU A 83 21.32 18.18 1.36
N ASP A 84 21.05 18.17 2.65
CA ASP A 84 21.46 17.09 3.56
C ASP A 84 20.86 15.74 3.15
N ILE A 85 19.57 15.70 2.81
CA ILE A 85 18.90 14.48 2.34
C ILE A 85 19.53 13.98 1.03
N GLN A 86 19.81 14.89 0.09
CA GLN A 86 20.46 14.56 -1.17
C GLN A 86 21.86 13.97 -0.95
N LYS A 87 22.66 14.58 -0.06
CA LYS A 87 23.99 14.04 0.32
C LYS A 87 23.90 12.62 0.88
N ILE A 88 22.89 12.35 1.72
CA ILE A 88 22.68 11.00 2.28
C ILE A 88 22.30 10.02 1.17
N TRP A 89 21.40 10.41 0.25
CA TRP A 89 21.04 9.60 -0.91
C TRP A 89 22.26 9.24 -1.75
N ASP A 90 23.12 10.22 -2.05
CA ASP A 90 24.31 10.02 -2.89
C ASP A 90 25.36 9.13 -2.21
N ALA A 91 25.49 9.22 -0.88
CA ALA A 91 26.41 8.40 -0.10
C ALA A 91 25.96 6.93 0.07
N VAL A 92 24.68 6.62 -0.14
CA VAL A 92 24.16 5.25 -0.06
C VAL A 92 24.63 4.45 -1.26
N ARG A 93 25.20 3.25 -1.01
CA ARG A 93 25.58 2.31 -2.07
C ARG A 93 24.31 1.79 -2.76
N LYS A 94 24.18 2.10 -4.06
CA LYS A 94 23.06 1.65 -4.91
C LYS A 94 23.50 0.47 -5.78
N PRO A 95 22.61 -0.51 -6.06
CA PRO A 95 22.85 -1.53 -7.08
C PRO A 95 23.12 -0.93 -8.45
N GLN A 96 23.77 -1.67 -9.35
CA GLN A 96 24.16 -1.17 -10.68
C GLN A 96 22.95 -0.64 -11.49
N ALA A 97 21.78 -1.27 -11.35
CA ALA A 97 20.55 -0.85 -12.01
C ALA A 97 20.01 0.52 -11.55
N HIS A 98 20.43 1.00 -10.37
CA HIS A 98 19.97 2.23 -9.73
C HIS A 98 21.12 3.20 -9.42
N LYS A 99 22.27 3.04 -10.09
CA LYS A 99 23.47 3.81 -9.78
C LYS A 99 23.25 5.32 -9.95
N ASP A 100 22.53 5.69 -11.01
CA ASP A 100 22.33 7.08 -11.43
C ASP A 100 20.90 7.59 -11.17
N THR A 101 20.04 6.79 -10.53
CA THR A 101 18.66 7.20 -10.22
C THR A 101 18.60 8.32 -9.18
N GLN A 102 17.77 9.32 -9.46
CA GLN A 102 17.58 10.46 -8.58
C GLN A 102 16.66 10.13 -7.39
N LEU A 103 16.85 10.83 -6.28
CA LEU A 103 15.99 10.71 -5.09
C LEU A 103 14.51 10.93 -5.45
N CYS A 104 14.26 11.91 -6.33
CA CYS A 104 12.93 12.33 -6.76
C CYS A 104 12.19 11.29 -7.61
N GLU A 105 12.83 10.18 -8.00
CA GLU A 105 12.15 9.05 -8.65
C GLU A 105 11.46 8.14 -7.63
N PHE A 106 12.01 8.04 -6.42
CA PHE A 106 11.52 7.18 -5.35
C PHE A 106 10.74 7.94 -4.28
N PHE A 107 11.07 9.21 -4.06
CA PHE A 107 10.51 9.98 -2.98
C PHE A 107 9.99 11.34 -3.44
N ASN A 108 8.84 11.74 -2.89
CA ASN A 108 8.52 13.15 -2.76
C ASN A 108 9.06 13.62 -1.41
N VAL A 109 9.64 14.82 -1.35
CA VAL A 109 10.14 15.39 -0.10
C VAL A 109 9.36 16.64 0.20
N GLU A 110 8.59 16.59 1.27
CA GLU A 110 7.78 17.69 1.79
C GLU A 110 8.32 18.13 3.14
N VAL A 111 8.29 19.43 3.42
CA VAL A 111 8.81 19.99 4.67
C VAL A 111 7.78 20.92 5.28
N THR A 112 7.51 20.73 6.56
CA THR A 112 6.69 21.63 7.36
C THR A 112 7.38 21.90 8.69
N ALA A 113 7.00 22.99 9.35
CA ALA A 113 7.56 23.36 10.64
C ALA A 113 6.44 23.74 11.61
N LEU A 114 6.51 23.20 12.82
CA LEU A 114 5.59 23.47 13.91
C LEU A 114 6.32 24.27 15.01
N PRO A 115 5.65 25.25 15.66
CA PRO A 115 6.22 25.98 16.78
C PRO A 115 6.38 25.07 18.01
N SER A 116 7.03 25.57 19.06
CA SER A 116 7.07 24.86 20.34
C SER A 116 5.67 24.73 20.92
N TYR A 117 5.30 23.50 21.31
CA TYR A 117 4.03 23.23 21.99
C TYR A 117 3.99 23.93 23.35
N GLU A 118 5.09 23.88 24.10
CA GLU A 118 5.17 24.42 25.47
C GLU A 118 5.09 25.96 25.48
N GLU A 119 5.77 26.62 24.54
CA GLU A 119 5.79 28.09 24.50
C GLU A 119 4.60 28.70 23.74
N LYS A 120 4.07 27.99 22.74
CA LYS A 120 3.11 28.52 21.76
C LYS A 120 2.01 27.51 21.43
N GLU A 121 1.37 26.98 22.47
CA GLU A 121 0.38 25.90 22.38
C GLU A 121 -0.73 26.18 21.35
N GLU A 122 -1.37 27.34 21.40
CA GLU A 122 -2.48 27.67 20.48
C GLU A 122 -2.01 27.74 19.02
N GLN A 123 -0.86 28.38 18.76
CA GLN A 123 -0.28 28.44 17.42
C GLN A 123 0.12 27.04 16.92
N PHE A 124 0.61 26.16 17.80
CA PHE A 124 0.90 24.77 17.46
C PHE A 124 -0.37 24.04 17.03
N LYS A 125 -1.45 24.13 17.84
CA LYS A 125 -2.73 23.48 17.53
C LYS A 125 -3.30 23.96 16.19
N ASP A 126 -3.24 25.26 15.93
CA ASP A 126 -3.68 25.84 14.65
C ASP A 126 -2.89 25.30 13.46
N GLN A 127 -1.56 25.22 13.56
CA GLN A 127 -0.72 24.70 12.49
C GLN A 127 -0.86 23.17 12.31
N VAL A 128 -1.08 22.42 13.39
CA VAL A 128 -1.44 21.00 13.31
C VAL A 128 -2.80 20.82 12.62
N ALA A 129 -3.77 21.69 12.89
CA ALA A 129 -5.06 21.66 12.22
C ALA A 129 -4.90 21.94 10.71
N GLN A 130 -4.04 22.89 10.32
CA GLN A 130 -3.70 23.16 8.92
C GLN A 130 -3.01 21.96 8.26
N LEU A 131 -2.02 21.35 8.95
CA LEU A 131 -1.35 20.14 8.46
C LEU A 131 -2.35 18.99 8.25
N ARG A 132 -3.31 18.82 9.15
CA ARG A 132 -4.40 17.84 9.00
C ARG A 132 -5.22 18.08 7.73
N GLN A 133 -5.45 19.34 7.34
CA GLN A 133 -6.20 19.65 6.11
C GLN A 133 -5.51 19.13 4.84
N LEU A 134 -4.18 19.07 4.83
CA LEU A 134 -3.43 18.51 3.71
C LEU A 134 -3.66 17.00 3.54
N PHE A 135 -3.94 16.28 4.64
CA PHE A 135 -4.23 14.85 4.58
C PHE A 135 -5.61 14.51 4.00
N PHE A 136 -6.62 15.37 4.20
CA PHE A 136 -7.94 15.15 3.59
C PHE A 136 -7.90 15.12 2.06
N HIS A 137 -6.99 15.89 1.47
CA HIS A 137 -6.82 15.97 0.01
C HIS A 137 -5.60 15.18 -0.47
N SER A 138 -4.99 14.35 0.39
CA SER A 138 -3.72 13.67 0.13
C SER A 138 -3.71 12.86 -1.17
N ILE A 139 -4.83 12.23 -1.52
CA ILE A 139 -4.93 11.36 -2.70
C ILE A 139 -5.34 12.09 -3.99
N SER A 140 -5.56 13.41 -3.92
CA SER A 140 -5.90 14.21 -5.11
C SER A 140 -4.66 14.37 -6.00
N PRO A 141 -4.81 14.67 -7.30
CA PRO A 141 -3.66 14.99 -8.15
C PRO A 141 -2.81 16.11 -7.54
N GLY A 142 -1.52 15.83 -7.31
CA GLY A 142 -0.59 16.76 -6.63
C GLY A 142 -0.71 16.81 -5.10
N GLY A 143 -1.49 15.92 -4.49
CA GLY A 143 -1.59 15.78 -3.03
C GLY A 143 -0.40 15.08 -2.38
N LEU A 144 -0.45 14.96 -1.06
CA LEU A 144 0.63 14.37 -0.25
C LEU A 144 0.87 12.88 -0.51
N ALA A 145 -0.17 12.10 -0.82
CA ALA A 145 0.03 10.70 -1.17
C ALA A 145 0.70 10.68 -2.55
N GLY A 146 1.90 10.08 -2.63
CA GLY A 146 2.65 10.03 -3.87
C GLY A 146 2.01 9.10 -4.90
N ASP A 147 2.83 8.28 -5.54
CA ASP A 147 2.30 7.41 -6.58
C ASP A 147 1.50 6.25 -5.97
N ARG A 148 0.22 6.16 -6.33
CA ARG A 148 -0.69 5.11 -5.88
C ARG A 148 -0.61 3.84 -6.74
N ARG A 149 0.36 3.75 -7.66
CA ARG A 149 0.75 2.51 -8.33
C ARG A 149 1.13 1.46 -7.28
N GLY A 150 0.34 0.40 -7.19
CA GLY A 150 0.59 -0.71 -6.26
C GLY A 150 -0.25 -0.73 -4.98
N VAL A 151 -1.20 0.21 -4.81
CA VAL A 151 -2.11 0.20 -3.65
C VAL A 151 -2.97 -1.07 -3.66
N VAL A 152 -3.07 -1.70 -2.49
CA VAL A 152 -3.91 -2.87 -2.24
C VAL A 152 -5.27 -2.40 -1.70
N PRO A 153 -6.40 -2.98 -2.15
CA PRO A 153 -7.72 -2.65 -1.61
C PRO A 153 -7.81 -2.91 -0.11
N ALA A 154 -8.64 -2.15 0.61
CA ALA A 154 -8.79 -2.27 2.06
C ALA A 154 -9.13 -3.71 2.51
N SER A 155 -9.97 -4.41 1.73
CA SER A 155 -10.34 -5.81 1.98
C SER A 155 -9.16 -6.79 1.92
N GLY A 156 -8.10 -6.45 1.17
CA GLY A 156 -6.86 -7.24 1.09
C GLY A 156 -5.72 -6.71 1.98
N PHE A 157 -5.91 -5.59 2.68
CA PHE A 157 -4.82 -4.89 3.37
C PHE A 157 -4.23 -5.71 4.51
N SER A 158 -5.06 -6.28 5.38
CA SER A 158 -4.59 -7.10 6.52
C SER A 158 -3.71 -8.27 6.06
N TYR A 159 -4.20 -9.03 5.07
CA TYR A 159 -3.45 -10.14 4.48
C TYR A 159 -2.14 -9.64 3.84
N SER A 160 -2.21 -8.56 3.06
CA SER A 160 -1.04 -7.95 2.40
C SER A 160 0.06 -7.61 3.40
N VAL A 161 -0.29 -6.89 4.47
CA VAL A 161 0.65 -6.42 5.50
C VAL A 161 1.30 -7.59 6.24
N GLN A 162 0.54 -8.65 6.53
CA GLN A 162 1.08 -9.86 7.17
C GLN A 162 2.12 -10.57 6.28
N GLN A 163 1.84 -10.71 4.98
CA GLN A 163 2.78 -11.34 4.05
C GLN A 163 4.03 -10.49 3.83
N ILE A 164 3.88 -9.16 3.68
CA ILE A 164 5.01 -8.23 3.61
C ILE A 164 5.90 -8.41 4.84
N TRP A 165 5.32 -8.41 6.04
CA TRP A 165 6.07 -8.60 7.28
C TRP A 165 6.78 -9.95 7.34
N LYS A 166 6.15 -11.02 6.84
CA LYS A 166 6.76 -12.35 6.76
C LYS A 166 8.02 -12.35 5.87
N VAL A 167 7.94 -11.78 4.67
CA VAL A 167 9.08 -11.67 3.74
C VAL A 167 10.23 -10.86 4.35
N ILE A 168 9.90 -9.74 5.00
CA ILE A 168 10.88 -8.87 5.67
C ILE A 168 11.60 -9.61 6.81
N LYS A 169 10.86 -10.35 7.65
CA LYS A 169 11.46 -11.16 8.73
C LYS A 169 12.39 -12.25 8.21
N GLU A 170 12.10 -12.80 7.04
CA GLU A 170 12.95 -13.79 6.36
C GLU A 170 14.17 -13.14 5.68
N ASN A 171 14.34 -11.82 5.77
CA ASN A 171 15.39 -11.04 5.11
C ASN A 171 15.44 -11.27 3.59
N LYS A 172 14.29 -11.54 2.98
CA LYS A 172 14.15 -11.64 1.52
C LYS A 172 13.82 -10.28 0.93
N ASP A 173 14.13 -10.12 -0.36
CA ASP A 173 13.75 -8.92 -1.09
C ASP A 173 12.24 -8.92 -1.35
N LEU A 174 11.64 -7.73 -1.38
CA LEU A 174 10.20 -7.58 -1.46
C LEU A 174 9.79 -7.16 -2.87
N ASP A 175 9.16 -8.08 -3.59
CA ASP A 175 8.58 -7.81 -4.90
C ASP A 175 7.13 -7.33 -4.75
N LEU A 176 6.94 -6.01 -4.73
CA LEU A 176 5.63 -5.40 -4.53
C LEU A 176 4.65 -5.69 -5.68
N PRO A 177 5.05 -5.65 -6.98
CA PRO A 177 4.21 -6.10 -8.09
C PRO A 177 3.75 -7.55 -7.95
N ALA A 178 4.67 -8.49 -7.71
CA ALA A 178 4.32 -9.91 -7.54
C ALA A 178 3.43 -10.11 -6.31
N HIS A 179 3.72 -9.39 -5.22
CA HIS A 179 2.91 -9.40 -4.00
C HIS A 179 1.48 -8.91 -4.26
N LYS A 180 1.30 -7.83 -5.04
CA LYS A 180 -0.03 -7.33 -5.44
C LYS A 180 -0.83 -8.39 -6.21
N VAL A 181 -0.19 -9.07 -7.17
CA VAL A 181 -0.81 -10.15 -7.94
C VAL A 181 -1.19 -11.32 -7.03
N MET A 182 -0.34 -11.68 -6.08
CA MET A 182 -0.63 -12.71 -5.08
C MET A 182 -1.85 -12.34 -4.23
N VAL A 183 -1.91 -11.12 -3.68
CA VAL A 183 -3.05 -10.65 -2.89
C VAL A 183 -4.34 -10.67 -3.72
N ALA A 184 -4.28 -10.17 -4.96
CA ALA A 184 -5.41 -10.22 -5.88
C ALA A 184 -5.87 -11.65 -6.14
N THR A 185 -4.94 -12.60 -6.31
CA THR A 185 -5.25 -14.00 -6.60
C THR A 185 -5.99 -14.65 -5.44
N VAL A 186 -5.48 -14.48 -4.22
CA VAL A 186 -6.10 -15.03 -3.01
C VAL A 186 -7.48 -14.41 -2.79
N ARG A 187 -7.60 -13.07 -2.84
CA ARG A 187 -8.88 -12.40 -2.58
C ARG A 187 -9.92 -12.69 -3.65
N CYS A 188 -9.55 -12.68 -4.92
CA CYS A 188 -10.47 -13.03 -6.02
C CYS A 188 -10.92 -14.50 -5.94
N GLU A 189 -10.08 -15.39 -5.42
CA GLU A 189 -10.45 -16.79 -5.20
C GLU A 189 -11.38 -16.96 -4.00
N GLU A 190 -11.15 -16.26 -2.90
CA GLU A 190 -12.05 -16.25 -1.75
C GLU A 190 -13.44 -15.75 -2.13
N ILE A 191 -13.53 -14.62 -2.84
CA ILE A 191 -14.80 -14.07 -3.33
C ILE A 191 -15.48 -15.09 -4.27
N ALA A 192 -14.74 -15.66 -5.23
CA ALA A 192 -15.30 -16.67 -6.14
C ALA A 192 -15.85 -17.90 -5.40
N ASN A 193 -15.13 -18.39 -4.38
CA ASN A 193 -15.56 -19.53 -3.58
C ASN A 193 -16.76 -19.21 -2.69
N GLU A 194 -16.82 -18.00 -2.13
CA GLU A 194 -18.00 -17.51 -1.40
C GLU A 194 -19.23 -17.46 -2.32
N LYS A 195 -19.13 -16.79 -3.48
CA LYS A 195 -20.23 -16.70 -4.46
C LYS A 195 -20.67 -18.08 -4.95
N PHE A 196 -19.71 -18.97 -5.20
CA PHE A 196 -20.03 -20.36 -5.55
C PHE A 196 -20.75 -21.08 -4.41
N SER A 197 -20.34 -20.90 -3.16
CA SER A 197 -20.99 -21.56 -2.01
C SER A 197 -22.41 -21.03 -1.81
N SER A 198 -22.63 -19.73 -1.98
CA SER A 198 -23.96 -19.10 -1.98
C SER A 198 -24.83 -19.57 -3.14
N LEU A 199 -24.25 -19.78 -4.33
CA LEU A 199 -24.94 -20.33 -5.50
C LEU A 199 -25.46 -21.75 -5.20
N MET A 200 -24.64 -22.61 -4.58
CA MET A 200 -25.00 -24.00 -4.30
C MET A 200 -26.18 -24.18 -3.33
N ILE A 201 -26.51 -23.17 -2.53
CA ILE A 201 -27.64 -23.18 -1.61
C ILE A 201 -28.77 -22.24 -2.05
N ASN A 202 -28.67 -21.63 -3.22
CA ASN A 202 -29.66 -20.70 -3.74
C ASN A 202 -30.93 -21.44 -4.15
N GLU A 203 -32.10 -20.94 -3.73
CA GLU A 203 -33.39 -21.59 -4.00
C GLU A 203 -33.70 -21.71 -5.49
N ASP A 204 -33.42 -20.67 -6.28
CA ASP A 204 -33.65 -20.69 -7.74
C ASP A 204 -32.72 -21.69 -8.44
N TRP A 205 -31.47 -21.81 -7.97
CA TRP A 205 -30.51 -22.80 -8.45
C TRP A 205 -30.97 -24.23 -8.15
N LEU A 206 -31.34 -24.51 -6.90
CA LEU A 206 -31.83 -25.82 -6.47
C LEU A 206 -33.14 -26.21 -7.17
N ALA A 207 -34.06 -25.25 -7.34
CA ALA A 207 -35.30 -25.47 -8.08
C ALA A 207 -35.04 -25.76 -9.56
N LEU A 208 -34.04 -25.12 -10.17
CA LEU A 208 -33.66 -25.37 -11.55
C LEU A 208 -33.00 -26.76 -11.70
N GLU A 209 -32.13 -27.14 -10.75
CA GLU A 209 -31.50 -28.46 -10.70
C GLU A 209 -32.53 -29.58 -10.58
N HIS A 210 -33.49 -29.47 -9.65
CA HIS A 210 -34.59 -30.43 -9.50
C HIS A 210 -35.45 -30.53 -10.76
N ALA A 211 -35.78 -29.39 -11.38
CA ALA A 211 -36.61 -29.38 -12.58
C ALA A 211 -35.94 -30.10 -13.77
N VAL A 212 -34.60 -30.06 -13.87
CA VAL A 212 -33.83 -30.78 -14.92
C VAL A 212 -33.83 -32.29 -14.69
N GLN A 213 -33.85 -32.74 -13.42
CA GLN A 213 -33.93 -34.17 -13.10
C GLN A 213 -35.30 -34.77 -13.43
N GLU A 214 -36.37 -33.98 -13.34
CA GLU A 214 -37.74 -34.45 -13.59
C GLU A 214 -38.14 -34.42 -15.08
N ASP A 215 -37.87 -33.32 -15.81
CA ASP A 215 -38.26 -33.18 -17.22
C ASP A 215 -37.48 -32.07 -17.96
N ALA A 216 -37.68 -31.95 -19.28
CA ALA A 216 -37.12 -30.89 -20.09
C ALA A 216 -37.60 -29.49 -19.64
N VAL A 217 -36.70 -28.71 -19.06
CA VAL A 217 -37.01 -27.36 -18.58
C VAL A 217 -37.13 -26.36 -19.74
N ARG A 218 -38.32 -25.76 -19.90
CA ARG A 218 -38.53 -24.63 -20.84
C ARG A 218 -37.68 -23.42 -20.44
N ASN A 219 -37.05 -22.78 -21.43
CA ASN A 219 -36.19 -21.62 -21.23
C ASN A 219 -35.01 -21.86 -20.26
N PHE A 220 -34.55 -23.10 -20.13
CA PHE A 220 -33.44 -23.49 -19.24
C PHE A 220 -32.25 -22.52 -19.33
N GLY A 221 -31.73 -22.30 -20.54
CA GLY A 221 -30.59 -21.40 -20.74
C GLY A 221 -30.82 -19.98 -20.22
N ARG A 222 -32.03 -19.42 -20.40
CA ARG A 222 -32.36 -18.08 -19.90
C ARG A 222 -32.40 -18.04 -18.38
N ARG A 223 -33.00 -19.05 -17.73
CA ARG A 223 -33.08 -19.13 -16.26
C ARG A 223 -31.68 -19.32 -15.66
N LEU A 224 -30.90 -20.25 -16.21
CA LEU A 224 -29.52 -20.49 -15.82
C LEU A 224 -28.67 -19.23 -15.94
N SER A 225 -28.70 -18.56 -17.10
CA SER A 225 -27.96 -17.31 -17.31
C SER A 225 -28.39 -16.24 -16.31
N SER A 226 -29.69 -16.05 -16.06
CA SER A 226 -30.16 -15.04 -15.10
C SER A 226 -29.65 -15.28 -13.68
N ILE A 227 -29.60 -16.54 -13.22
CA ILE A 227 -29.08 -16.87 -11.89
C ILE A 227 -27.57 -16.60 -11.86
N LEU A 228 -26.82 -17.13 -12.83
CA LEU A 228 -25.38 -16.95 -12.91
C LEU A 228 -24.98 -15.47 -13.03
N ASP A 229 -25.68 -14.69 -13.84
CA ASP A 229 -25.40 -13.27 -14.05
C ASP A 229 -25.54 -12.46 -12.77
N ASN A 230 -26.48 -12.81 -11.87
CA ASN A 230 -26.60 -12.18 -10.55
C ASN A 230 -25.34 -12.41 -9.71
N PHE A 231 -24.91 -13.67 -9.54
CA PHE A 231 -23.71 -14.00 -8.75
C PHE A 231 -22.42 -13.48 -9.39
N LEU A 232 -22.34 -13.47 -10.72
CA LEU A 232 -21.22 -12.89 -11.44
C LEU A 232 -21.17 -11.36 -11.27
N SER A 233 -22.31 -10.68 -11.25
CA SER A 233 -22.37 -9.23 -11.00
C SER A 233 -21.90 -8.89 -9.59
N GLU A 234 -22.28 -9.70 -8.59
CA GLU A 234 -21.77 -9.55 -7.22
C GLU A 234 -20.25 -9.79 -7.13
N TYR A 235 -19.76 -10.85 -7.78
CA TYR A 235 -18.33 -11.12 -7.90
C TYR A 235 -17.58 -9.94 -8.53
N ASP A 236 -18.11 -9.40 -9.63
CA ASP A 236 -17.51 -8.30 -10.37
C ASP A 236 -17.48 -7.02 -9.52
N ALA A 237 -18.54 -6.75 -8.74
CA ALA A 237 -18.61 -5.63 -7.81
C ALA A 237 -17.57 -5.73 -6.68
N GLU A 238 -17.40 -6.91 -6.08
CA GLU A 238 -16.45 -7.10 -4.98
C GLU A 238 -14.99 -7.19 -5.44
N SER A 239 -14.77 -7.66 -6.68
CA SER A 239 -13.43 -7.84 -7.24
C SER A 239 -12.90 -6.64 -8.04
N VAL A 240 -13.70 -5.58 -8.21
CA VAL A 240 -13.41 -4.44 -9.11
C VAL A 240 -12.07 -3.75 -8.85
N PHE A 241 -11.60 -3.73 -7.60
CA PHE A 241 -10.37 -3.06 -7.20
C PHE A 241 -9.10 -3.92 -7.37
N PHE A 242 -9.22 -5.18 -7.83
CA PHE A 242 -8.10 -6.07 -8.06
C PHE A 242 -7.66 -6.09 -9.53
N GLU A 243 -6.48 -6.65 -9.77
CA GLU A 243 -5.88 -6.77 -11.10
C GLU A 243 -6.82 -7.43 -12.11
N GLU A 244 -7.01 -6.79 -13.27
CA GLU A 244 -7.98 -7.20 -14.28
C GLU A 244 -7.76 -8.63 -14.79
N ASN A 245 -6.51 -8.98 -15.07
CA ASN A 245 -6.15 -10.31 -15.54
C ASN A 245 -6.49 -11.38 -14.49
N VAL A 246 -6.28 -11.07 -13.20
CA VAL A 246 -6.53 -12.00 -12.09
C VAL A 246 -8.02 -12.20 -11.88
N ARG A 247 -8.80 -11.11 -11.75
CA ARG A 247 -10.25 -11.20 -11.58
C ARG A 247 -10.93 -11.87 -12.77
N SER A 248 -10.49 -11.57 -14.00
CA SER A 248 -11.04 -12.21 -15.21
C SER A 248 -10.76 -13.71 -15.24
N SER A 249 -9.53 -14.13 -14.90
CA SER A 249 -9.19 -15.55 -14.81
C SER A 249 -10.00 -16.28 -13.73
N LYS A 250 -10.15 -15.67 -12.54
CA LYS A 250 -10.90 -16.28 -11.42
C LYS A 250 -12.40 -16.31 -11.69
N ARG A 251 -12.94 -15.29 -12.37
CA ARG A 251 -14.32 -15.28 -12.89
C ARG A 251 -14.60 -16.43 -13.84
N GLN A 252 -13.69 -16.70 -14.79
CA GLN A 252 -13.84 -17.84 -15.71
C GLN A 252 -13.75 -19.19 -14.99
N GLN A 253 -12.88 -19.32 -13.99
CA GLN A 253 -12.81 -20.52 -13.15
C GLN A 253 -14.12 -20.72 -12.36
N PHE A 254 -14.70 -19.65 -11.83
CA PHE A 254 -16.00 -19.70 -11.16
C PHE A 254 -17.10 -20.21 -12.11
N ILE A 255 -17.20 -19.65 -13.32
CA ILE A 255 -18.16 -20.11 -14.34
C ILE A 255 -17.94 -21.59 -14.67
N SER A 256 -16.70 -21.99 -14.97
CA SER A 256 -16.38 -23.38 -15.28
C SER A 256 -16.75 -24.32 -14.13
N LYS A 257 -16.52 -23.91 -12.88
CA LYS A 257 -16.86 -24.70 -11.70
C LYS A 257 -18.38 -24.83 -11.56
N ALA A 258 -19.13 -23.75 -11.72
CA ALA A 258 -20.59 -23.75 -11.67
C ALA A 258 -21.20 -24.65 -12.76
N LEU A 259 -20.64 -24.65 -13.97
CA LEU A 259 -21.10 -25.50 -15.07
C LEU A 259 -20.65 -26.96 -14.96
N GLN A 260 -19.58 -27.25 -14.21
CA GLN A 260 -19.09 -28.61 -13.95
C GLN A 260 -19.84 -29.32 -12.82
N VAL A 261 -20.47 -28.57 -11.92
CA VAL A 261 -21.49 -29.13 -11.02
C VAL A 261 -22.63 -29.60 -11.91
N ARG A 262 -22.58 -30.87 -12.29
CA ARG A 262 -23.59 -31.47 -13.15
C ARG A 262 -24.92 -31.39 -12.41
N PRO A 263 -25.96 -30.74 -12.97
CA PRO A 263 -27.31 -31.19 -12.72
C PRO A 263 -27.41 -32.57 -13.42
N ILE A 264 -27.10 -33.65 -12.71
CA ILE A 264 -27.37 -35.02 -13.19
C ILE A 264 -28.80 -35.33 -12.78
#